data_AF-A0A169PMM6-F1
#
_entry.id   AF-A0A169PMM6-F1
#
_cell.length_a   1.000
_cell.length_b   1.000
_cell.length_c   1.000
_cell.angle_alpha   90.00
_cell.angle_beta   90.00
_cell.angle_gamma   90.00
#
_symmetry.space_group_name_H-M   'P 1'
#
loop_
_entity.id
_entity.type
_entity.pdbx_description
1 polymer ?
#
loop_
_entity_poly.entity_id
_entity_poly.type
_entity_poly.pdbx_seq_one_letter_code
_entity_poly.pdbx_strand_id
1 'polypeptide(L)' 'MPDMTHGWETAPAEAESPSWARRARAGCALAPFAGVPEVADTHVRLPLDTGDTAVTRRTAKALTRT' A
#
# COMPACT_ATOMS: atom_id res chain seq x y z
N MET A 1 -0.85 -19.54 -16.22
CA MET A 1 -0.29 -18.57 -15.26
C MET A 1 -1.36 -17.54 -14.99
N PRO A 2 -1.85 -17.35 -13.75
CA PRO A 2 -2.81 -16.28 -13.47
C PRO A 2 -2.13 -14.93 -13.70
N ASP A 3 -2.88 -14.02 -14.29
CA ASP A 3 -2.43 -12.70 -14.73
C ASP A 3 -1.96 -11.86 -13.53
N MET A 4 -0.65 -11.58 -13.46
CA MET A 4 -0.03 -10.83 -12.36
C MET A 4 -0.38 -9.34 -12.37
N THR A 5 -1.07 -8.85 -13.40
CA THR A 5 -1.45 -7.44 -13.51
C THR A 5 -2.68 -7.05 -12.66
N HIS A 6 -3.53 -8.00 -12.25
CA HIS A 6 -4.81 -7.71 -11.58
C HIS A 6 -4.76 -7.76 -10.03
N GLY A 7 -3.62 -8.12 -9.44
CA GLY A 7 -3.53 -8.38 -7.99
C GLY A 7 -3.70 -7.15 -7.08
N TRP A 8 -3.56 -5.94 -7.61
CA TRP A 8 -3.51 -4.70 -6.84
C TRP A 8 -4.60 -3.68 -7.20
N GLU A 9 -5.51 -3.97 -8.15
CA GLU A 9 -6.52 -3.01 -8.65
C GLU A 9 -7.44 -2.46 -7.55
N THR A 10 -7.68 -3.23 -6.49
CA THR A 10 -8.52 -2.81 -5.36
C THR A 10 -7.73 -2.06 -4.27
N ALA A 11 -6.39 -2.13 -4.29
CA ALA A 11 -5.54 -1.56 -3.25
C ALA A 11 -5.58 -0.02 -3.20
N PRO A 12 -5.68 0.72 -4.32
CA PRO A 12 -5.88 2.18 -4.29
C PRO A 12 -7.16 2.58 -3.53
N ALA A 13 -8.28 1.89 -3.76
CA ALA A 13 -9.53 2.16 -3.04
C ALA A 13 -9.44 1.79 -1.54
N GLU A 14 -8.68 0.76 -1.20
CA GLU A 14 -8.43 0.38 0.19
C GLU A 14 -7.49 1.37 0.92
N ALA A 15 -6.58 2.02 0.19
CA ALA A 15 -5.67 3.05 0.72
C ALA A 15 -6.41 4.34 1.14
N GLU A 16 -7.58 4.61 0.56
CA GLU A 16 -8.44 5.74 0.92
C GLU A 16 -9.46 5.40 2.04
N SER A 17 -9.43 4.17 2.56
CA SER A 17 -10.38 3.74 3.59
C SER A 17 -10.19 4.47 4.93
N PRO A 18 -11.29 4.83 5.64
CA PRO A 18 -11.19 5.29 7.03
C PRO A 18 -10.66 4.20 7.98
N SER A 19 -10.67 2.93 7.57
CA SER A 19 -10.12 1.83 8.35
C SER A 19 -8.60 1.74 8.20
N TRP A 20 -7.89 1.94 9.31
CA TRP A 20 -6.44 1.69 9.42
C TRP A 20 -6.02 0.32 8.88
N ALA A 21 -6.77 -0.74 9.20
CA ALA A 21 -6.41 -2.11 8.82
C ALA A 21 -6.42 -2.32 7.31
N ARG A 22 -7.38 -1.68 6.62
CA ARG A 22 -7.53 -1.72 5.17
C ARG A 22 -6.41 -0.93 4.48
N ARG A 23 -6.09 0.26 4.98
CA ARG A 23 -4.93 1.03 4.51
C ARG A 23 -3.62 0.26 4.67
N ALA A 24 -3.37 -0.35 5.83
CA ALA A 24 -2.17 -1.16 6.05
C ALA A 24 -2.10 -2.38 5.12
N ARG A 25 -3.24 -3.02 4.82
CA ARG A 25 -3.32 -4.14 3.87
C ARG A 25 -3.00 -3.67 2.45
N ALA A 26 -3.55 -2.53 2.03
CA ALA A 26 -3.28 -1.91 0.75
C ALA A 26 -1.77 -1.60 0.57
N GLY A 27 -1.15 -0.97 1.56
CA GLY A 27 0.28 -0.66 1.53
C GLY A 27 1.15 -1.91 1.40
N CYS A 28 0.81 -2.99 2.10
CA CYS A 28 1.50 -4.28 1.95
C CYS A 28 1.29 -4.91 0.57
N ALA A 29 0.08 -4.85 0.02
CA ALA A 29 -0.23 -5.41 -1.31
C ALA A 29 0.48 -4.64 -2.43
N LEU A 30 0.68 -3.33 -2.25
CA LEU A 30 1.35 -2.46 -3.21
C LEU A 30 2.88 -2.48 -3.08
N ALA A 31 3.45 -2.95 -1.98
CA ALA A 31 4.90 -2.91 -1.75
C ALA A 31 5.75 -3.61 -2.85
N PRO A 32 5.36 -4.78 -3.39
CA PRO A 32 6.10 -5.42 -4.49
C PRO A 32 6.12 -4.61 -5.79
N PHE A 33 5.22 -3.63 -5.93
CA PHE A 33 5.05 -2.82 -7.14
C PHE A 33 5.57 -1.39 -6.97
N ALA A 34 6.35 -1.10 -5.92
CA ALA A 34 6.81 0.25 -5.61
C ALA A 34 7.66 0.92 -6.71
N GLY A 35 8.21 0.14 -7.66
CA GLY A 35 8.91 0.65 -8.84
C GLY A 35 8.00 1.07 -10.00
N VAL A 36 6.68 0.83 -9.90
CA VAL A 36 5.68 1.24 -10.90
C VAL A 36 5.21 2.67 -10.58
N PRO A 37 5.33 3.64 -11.50
CA PRO A 37 4.99 5.05 -11.25
C PRO A 37 3.59 5.25 -10.66
N GLU A 38 2.60 4.54 -11.18
CA GLU A 38 1.20 4.60 -10.77
C GLU A 38 0.99 4.13 -9.31
N VAL A 39 1.85 3.23 -8.83
CA VAL A 39 1.81 2.70 -7.46
C VAL A 39 2.59 3.58 -6.50
N ALA A 40 3.68 4.20 -6.97
CA ALA A 40 4.50 5.11 -6.16
C ALA A 40 3.68 6.29 -5.61
N ASP A 41 2.83 6.91 -6.44
CA ASP A 41 1.93 7.99 -6.00
C ASP A 41 0.95 7.54 -4.92
N THR A 42 0.46 6.30 -5.00
CA THR A 42 -0.44 5.72 -3.99
C THR A 42 0.29 5.48 -2.66
N HIS A 43 1.55 5.05 -2.68
CA HIS A 43 2.38 4.89 -1.48
C HIS A 43 2.68 6.23 -0.80
N VAL A 44 2.94 7.28 -1.57
CA VAL A 44 3.18 8.64 -1.04
C VAL A 44 1.93 9.20 -0.33
N ARG A 45 0.74 8.78 -0.77
CA ARG A 45 -0.55 9.21 -0.21
C ARG A 45 -1.08 8.34 0.92
N LEU A 46 -0.52 7.15 1.14
CA LEU A 46 -0.88 6.23 2.22
C LEU A 46 -0.64 6.74 3.67
N PRO A 47 0.34 7.61 3.96
CA PRO A 47 0.47 8.23 5.27
C PRO A 47 -0.58 9.34 5.43
N LEU A 48 -1.80 8.95 5.81
CA LEU A 48 -2.91 9.89 6.01
C LEU A 48 -3.08 10.35 7.46
N ASP A 49 -2.26 9.89 8.41
CA ASP A 49 -2.36 10.33 9.79
C ASP A 49 -0.99 10.43 10.47
N THR A 50 -0.58 11.64 10.83
CA THR A 50 0.66 11.91 11.57
C THR A 50 0.60 11.40 13.01
N GLY A 51 -0.58 11.12 13.55
CA GLY A 51 -0.78 10.50 14.86
C GLY A 51 -0.75 8.97 14.85
N ASP A 52 -0.95 8.34 13.68
CA ASP A 52 -1.00 6.87 13.52
C ASP A 52 0.12 6.35 12.60
N THR A 53 1.28 6.12 13.21
CA THR A 53 2.50 5.62 12.55
C THR A 53 2.45 4.14 12.18
N ALA A 54 1.37 3.41 12.52
CA ALA A 54 1.33 1.96 12.32
C ALA A 54 1.25 1.58 10.84
N VAL A 55 0.59 2.39 10.00
CA VAL A 55 0.54 2.21 8.53
C VAL A 55 1.95 2.38 7.95
N THR A 56 2.62 3.48 8.26
CA THR A 56 4.00 3.76 7.83
C THR A 56 4.95 2.62 8.20
N ARG A 57 4.87 2.12 9.44
CA ARG A 57 5.72 1.02 9.92
C ARG A 57 5.43 -0.31 9.19
N ARG A 58 4.17 -0.64 8.92
CA ARG A 58 3.78 -1.87 8.20
C ARG A 58 4.25 -1.83 6.74
N THR A 59 4.02 -0.71 6.05
CA THR A 59 4.43 -0.51 4.66
C THR A 59 5.96 -0.53 4.53
N ALA A 60 6.68 0.19 5.39
CA ALA A 60 8.14 0.16 5.41
C ALA A 60 8.71 -1.26 5.62
N LYS A 61 8.14 -2.04 6.55
CA LYS A 61 8.53 -3.45 6.76
C LYS A 61 8.27 -4.34 5.54
N ALA A 62 7.23 -4.06 4.75
CA ALA A 62 6.94 -4.82 3.55
C ALA A 62 7.94 -4.49 2.44
N LEU A 63 8.30 -3.20 2.29
CA LEU A 63 9.30 -2.74 1.32
C LEU A 63 10.72 -3.26 1.61
N THR A 64 11.08 -3.52 2.87
CA THR A 64 12.40 -4.06 3.24
C THR A 64 12.49 -5.59 3.16
N ARG A 65 11.41 -6.27 2.78
CA ARG A 65 11.34 -7.74 2.69
C ARG A 65 11.40 -8.28 1.25
N THR A 66 11.41 -7.38 0.27
CA THR A 66 11.66 -7.65 -1.15
C THR A 66 13.15 -7.58 -1.43
#